data_AF-A0A971BQD5-F1
#
_entry.id   AF-A0A971BQD5-F1
#
_cell.length_a   1.000
_cell.length_b   1.000
_cell.length_c   1.000
_cell.angle_alpha   90.00
_cell.angle_beta   90.00
_cell.angle_gamma   90.00
#
_symmetry.space_group_name_H-M   'P 1'
#
loop_
_entity.id
_entity.type
_entity.pdbx_description
1 polymer ?
#
loop_
_entity_poly.entity_id
_entity_poly.type
_entity_poly.pdbx_seq_one_letter_code
_entity_poly.pdbx_strand_id
1 'polypeptide(L)'
;MTTTSQRSGRPAPRPEYRHATTVPAPWVEQMLNPLGWRAGHWAFFVAALTAVADAIVVLYLFNFFGLGRQFEIQMWLLIAGLLGFIAITLALYAIVYRSGRVTGVFALVFALIFGAAPAWLVGNTIVQLVLNGGQLPYAPIDW
;
A
#
# COMPACT_ATOMS: atom_id res chain seq x y z
N MET A 1 -58.87 26.50 -33.21
CA MET A 1 -58.26 26.69 -31.89
C MET A 1 -57.84 25.32 -31.36
N THR A 2 -56.61 24.90 -31.63
CA THR A 2 -55.97 23.76 -30.93
C THR A 2 -54.46 23.89 -31.16
N THR A 3 -53.77 24.43 -30.16
CA THR A 3 -52.33 24.64 -30.12
C THR A 3 -51.66 23.34 -29.68
N THR A 4 -50.95 22.66 -30.58
CA THR A 4 -50.04 21.56 -30.22
C THR A 4 -48.62 22.08 -30.19
N SER A 5 -48.13 22.30 -28.97
CA SER A 5 -46.76 22.65 -28.63
C SER A 5 -45.76 21.67 -29.25
N GLN A 6 -44.97 22.12 -30.24
CA GLN A 6 -43.74 21.44 -30.67
C GLN A 6 -42.68 21.65 -29.59
N ARG A 7 -42.52 20.66 -28.73
CA ARG A 7 -41.48 20.61 -27.71
C ARG A 7 -40.13 20.42 -28.38
N SER A 8 -39.20 21.29 -28.02
CA SER A 8 -37.81 21.38 -28.46
C SER A 8 -37.09 20.05 -28.58
N GLY A 9 -36.35 19.89 -29.69
CA GLY A 9 -35.44 18.78 -29.93
C GLY A 9 -34.33 18.75 -28.89
N ARG A 10 -34.50 17.94 -27.85
CA ARG A 10 -33.39 17.43 -27.07
C ARG A 10 -32.92 16.14 -27.75
N PRO A 11 -31.68 16.04 -28.25
CA PRO A 11 -31.17 14.76 -28.69
C PRO A 11 -31.21 13.83 -27.47
N ALA A 12 -31.86 12.68 -27.62
CA ALA A 12 -31.85 11.65 -26.61
C ALA A 12 -30.39 11.36 -26.19
N PRO A 13 -30.07 11.24 -24.90
CA PRO A 13 -28.72 10.87 -24.47
C PRO A 13 -28.42 9.53 -25.12
N ARG A 14 -27.44 9.53 -26.04
CA ARG A 14 -27.02 8.32 -26.72
C ARG A 14 -26.62 7.31 -25.65
N PRO A 15 -27.08 6.06 -25.70
CA PRO A 15 -26.64 5.05 -24.74
C PRO A 15 -25.11 4.90 -24.86
N GLU A 16 -24.37 5.35 -23.86
CA GLU A 16 -22.89 5.28 -23.76
C GLU A 16 -22.37 3.84 -23.55
N TYR A 17 -23.21 2.84 -23.80
CA TYR A 17 -22.85 1.43 -23.71
C TYR A 17 -22.78 0.83 -25.12
N ARG A 18 -21.86 1.35 -25.95
CA ARG A 18 -21.34 0.60 -27.09
C ARG A 18 -19.98 0.07 -26.68
N HIS A 19 -19.95 -1.24 -26.42
CA HIS A 19 -18.79 -2.01 -26.00
C HIS A 19 -17.52 -1.61 -26.76
N ALA A 20 -16.45 -1.29 -26.01
CA ALA A 20 -15.05 -1.22 -26.46
C ALA A 20 -14.61 -0.04 -27.35
N THR A 21 -14.86 1.22 -26.98
CA THR A 21 -14.10 2.37 -27.55
C THR A 21 -13.00 2.91 -26.65
N THR A 22 -13.01 2.57 -25.36
CA THR A 22 -11.88 2.82 -24.46
C THR A 22 -11.06 1.54 -24.37
N VAL A 23 -9.98 1.47 -25.15
CA VAL A 23 -8.92 0.49 -24.90
C VAL A 23 -8.43 0.79 -23.48
N PRO A 24 -8.57 -0.14 -22.52
CA PRO A 24 -7.98 0.08 -21.20
C PRO A 24 -6.50 0.33 -21.43
N ALA A 25 -6.01 1.50 -20.99
CA ALA A 25 -4.61 1.85 -21.14
C ALA A 25 -3.76 0.64 -20.71
N PRO A 26 -2.77 0.22 -21.51
CA PRO A 26 -1.95 -0.95 -21.20
C PRO A 26 -1.49 -0.84 -19.75
N TRP A 27 -1.56 -1.94 -19.01
CA TRP A 27 -1.29 -1.98 -17.57
C TRP A 27 0.02 -1.28 -17.17
N VAL A 28 1.01 -1.27 -18.08
CA VAL A 28 2.28 -0.54 -17.98
C VAL A 28 2.08 0.97 -17.83
N GLU A 29 1.21 1.59 -18.63
CA GLU A 29 0.90 3.03 -18.55
C GLU A 29 0.15 3.38 -17.25
N GLN A 30 -0.67 2.47 -16.75
CA GLN A 30 -1.33 2.63 -15.44
C GLN A 30 -0.33 2.50 -14.30
N MET A 31 0.68 1.62 -14.42
CA MET A 31 1.77 1.47 -13.45
C MET A 31 2.83 2.57 -13.51
N LEU A 32 2.95 3.34 -14.59
CA LEU A 32 3.96 4.41 -14.70
C LEU A 32 3.42 5.82 -14.45
N ASN A 33 2.12 5.97 -14.17
CA ASN A 33 1.51 7.25 -13.82
C ASN A 33 1.13 7.33 -12.33
N PRO A 34 2.04 7.76 -11.44
CA PRO A 34 1.80 7.79 -9.99
C PRO A 34 0.63 8.71 -9.59
N LEU A 35 0.33 9.74 -10.38
CA LEU A 35 -0.79 10.65 -10.12
C LEU A 35 -2.17 10.01 -10.38
N GLY A 36 -2.22 8.93 -11.17
CA GLY A 36 -3.44 8.17 -11.46
C GLY A 36 -3.68 6.98 -10.53
N TRP A 37 -2.77 6.71 -9.59
CA TRP A 37 -2.81 5.51 -8.79
C TRP A 37 -3.91 5.53 -7.74
N ARG A 38 -4.74 4.49 -7.77
CA ARG A 38 -5.70 4.18 -6.69
C ARG A 38 -4.97 3.64 -5.45
N ALA A 39 -5.65 3.67 -4.29
CA ALA A 39 -5.08 3.22 -3.02
C ALA A 39 -4.48 1.79 -3.09
N GLY A 40 -5.11 0.87 -3.82
CA GLY A 40 -4.57 -0.49 -4.01
C GLY A 40 -3.24 -0.55 -4.78
N HIS A 41 -2.99 0.38 -5.70
CA HIS A 41 -1.69 0.45 -6.42
C HIS A 41 -0.61 1.00 -5.50
N TRP A 42 -0.91 2.04 -4.73
CA TRP A 42 -0.02 2.55 -3.69
C TRP A 42 0.28 1.47 -2.64
N ALA A 43 -0.73 0.72 -2.20
CA ALA A 43 -0.54 -0.41 -1.28
C ALA A 43 0.46 -1.44 -1.85
N PHE A 44 0.29 -1.81 -3.13
CA PHE A 44 1.16 -2.78 -3.79
C PHE A 44 2.60 -2.25 -3.95
N PHE A 45 2.75 -0.98 -4.33
CA PHE A 45 4.05 -0.33 -4.45
C PHE A 45 4.80 -0.30 -3.10
N VAL A 46 4.12 0.10 -2.02
CA VAL A 46 4.72 0.10 -0.68
C VAL A 46 5.06 -1.32 -0.25
N ALA A 47 4.20 -2.31 -0.52
CA ALA A 47 4.49 -3.71 -0.23
C ALA A 47 5.73 -4.23 -0.98
N ALA A 48 5.93 -3.80 -2.23
CA ALA A 48 7.13 -4.12 -3.00
C ALA A 48 8.38 -3.50 -2.38
N LEU A 49 8.31 -2.25 -1.92
CA LEU A 49 9.41 -1.60 -1.20
C LEU A 49 9.72 -2.30 0.13
N THR A 50 8.70 -2.77 0.86
CA THR A 50 8.90 -3.59 2.06
C THR A 50 9.69 -4.86 1.75
N ALA A 51 9.33 -5.59 0.69
CA ALA A 51 10.06 -6.79 0.30
C ALA A 51 11.52 -6.50 -0.09
N VAL A 52 11.80 -5.35 -0.71
CA VAL A 52 13.18 -4.92 -0.98
C VAL A 52 13.92 -4.64 0.34
N ALA A 53 13.30 -3.95 1.29
CA ALA A 53 13.91 -3.71 2.60
C ALA A 53 14.20 -5.02 3.34
N ASP A 54 13.27 -5.99 3.33
CA ASP A 54 13.49 -7.31 3.92
C ASP A 54 14.61 -8.08 3.22
N ALA A 55 14.70 -8.02 1.88
CA ALA A 55 15.80 -8.61 1.14
C ALA A 55 17.15 -8.00 1.55
N ILE A 56 17.21 -6.68 1.76
CA ILE A 56 18.41 -6.01 2.24
C ILE A 56 18.78 -6.48 3.65
N VAL A 57 17.82 -6.59 4.58
CA VAL A 57 18.03 -7.16 5.92
C VAL A 57 18.64 -8.57 5.82
N VAL A 58 18.09 -9.41 4.95
CA VAL A 58 18.59 -10.78 4.73
C VAL A 58 20.04 -10.76 4.21
N LEU A 59 20.37 -9.90 3.25
CA LEU A 59 21.74 -9.76 2.74
C LEU A 59 22.72 -9.32 3.84
N TYR A 60 22.30 -8.41 4.72
CA TYR A 60 23.08 -8.02 5.89
C TYR A 60 23.21 -9.15 6.92
N LEU A 61 22.16 -9.95 7.11
CA LEU A 61 22.17 -11.11 8.02
C LEU A 61 23.22 -12.14 7.59
N PHE A 62 23.31 -12.39 6.28
CA PHE A 62 24.32 -13.26 5.66
C PHE A 62 25.68 -12.57 5.41
N ASN A 63 25.85 -11.34 5.89
CA ASN A 63 27.11 -10.60 5.85
C ASN A 63 27.70 -10.43 4.44
N PHE A 64 26.86 -10.23 3.42
CA PHE A 64 27.33 -10.00 2.04
C PHE A 64 28.10 -8.68 1.87
N PHE A 65 27.88 -7.69 2.75
CA PHE A 65 28.43 -6.33 2.62
C PHE A 65 29.60 -6.01 3.57
N GLY A 66 29.94 -6.89 4.51
CA GLY A 66 31.15 -6.77 5.33
C GLY A 66 31.25 -5.57 6.30
N LEU A 67 30.16 -4.86 6.58
CA LEU A 67 30.11 -3.66 7.43
C LEU A 67 29.43 -3.89 8.79
N GLY A 68 29.60 -2.95 9.72
CA GLY A 68 29.12 -2.97 11.11
C GLY A 68 27.62 -3.26 11.23
N ARG A 69 27.30 -4.54 11.43
CA ARG A 69 25.99 -5.15 11.16
C ARG A 69 24.80 -4.64 11.98
N GLN A 70 25.02 -4.27 13.24
CA GLN A 70 23.89 -4.21 14.18
C GLN A 70 23.00 -2.97 13.99
N PHE A 71 23.61 -1.80 13.77
CA PHE A 71 22.86 -0.57 13.54
C PHE A 71 22.12 -0.57 12.18
N GLU A 72 22.80 -1.01 11.11
CA GLU A 72 22.21 -1.04 9.76
C GLU A 72 21.06 -2.04 9.68
N ILE A 73 21.20 -3.25 10.25
CA ILE A 73 20.11 -4.24 10.32
C ILE A 73 18.90 -3.67 11.07
N GLN A 74 19.11 -3.00 12.21
CA GLN A 74 18.03 -2.38 12.97
C GLN A 74 17.32 -1.27 12.18
N MET A 75 18.07 -0.43 11.46
CA MET A 75 17.50 0.63 10.62
C MET A 75 16.66 0.04 9.48
N TRP A 76 17.16 -0.96 8.78
CA TRP A 76 16.42 -1.62 7.69
C TRP A 76 15.18 -2.37 8.20
N LEU A 77 15.26 -3.01 9.37
CA LEU A 77 14.09 -3.62 10.04
C LEU A 77 13.03 -2.59 10.42
N LEU A 78 13.42 -1.41 10.91
CA LEU A 78 12.49 -0.32 11.21
C LEU A 78 11.81 0.21 9.95
N ILE A 79 12.57 0.41 8.87
CA ILE A 79 12.03 0.83 7.57
C ILE A 79 11.05 -0.22 7.04
N ALA A 80 11.43 -1.50 7.06
CA ALA A 80 10.55 -2.59 6.65
C ALA A 80 9.27 -2.64 7.49
N GLY A 81 9.38 -2.39 8.80
CA GLY A 81 8.23 -2.39 9.69
C GLY A 81 7.26 -1.24 9.44
N LEU A 82 7.78 -0.03 9.25
CA LEU A 82 6.97 1.14 8.91
C LEU A 82 6.29 0.98 7.55
N LEU A 83 7.04 0.56 6.52
CA LEU A 83 6.50 0.33 5.19
C LEU A 83 5.47 -0.81 5.18
N GLY A 84 5.76 -1.91 5.89
CA GLY A 84 4.82 -3.03 6.04
C GLY A 84 3.51 -2.62 6.70
N PHE A 85 3.58 -1.82 7.77
CA PHE A 85 2.40 -1.28 8.45
C PHE A 85 1.56 -0.37 7.54
N ILE A 86 2.23 0.53 6.80
CA ILE A 86 1.58 1.42 5.83
C ILE A 86 0.93 0.61 4.70
N ALA A 87 1.64 -0.39 4.15
CA ALA A 87 1.16 -1.25 3.07
C ALA A 87 -0.09 -2.02 3.48
N ILE A 88 -0.08 -2.68 4.65
CA ILE A 88 -1.24 -3.40 5.18
C ILE A 88 -2.42 -2.45 5.39
N THR A 89 -2.19 -1.27 5.98
CA THR A 89 -3.24 -0.28 6.22
C THR A 89 -3.86 0.25 4.92
N LEU A 90 -3.04 0.60 3.93
CA LEU A 90 -3.49 1.05 2.60
C LEU A 90 -4.21 -0.07 1.84
N ALA A 91 -3.76 -1.32 1.96
CA ALA A 91 -4.41 -2.47 1.35
C ALA A 91 -5.81 -2.70 1.92
N LEU A 92 -5.95 -2.66 3.25
CA LEU A 92 -7.25 -2.73 3.93
C LEU A 92 -8.17 -1.58 3.49
N TYR A 93 -7.64 -0.35 3.46
CA TYR A 93 -8.38 0.81 2.97
C TYR A 93 -8.88 0.61 1.53
N ALA A 94 -8.00 0.15 0.62
CA ALA A 94 -8.35 -0.13 -0.77
C ALA A 94 -9.46 -1.18 -0.91
N ILE A 95 -9.44 -2.21 -0.06
CA ILE A 95 -10.44 -3.29 -0.06
C ILE A 95 -11.82 -2.79 0.43
N VAL A 96 -11.83 -2.00 1.50
CA VAL A 96 -13.05 -1.45 2.12
C VAL A 96 -13.71 -0.41 1.22
N TYR A 97 -12.96 0.58 0.74
CA TYR A 97 -13.48 1.67 -0.08
C TYR A 97 -13.53 1.35 -1.58
N ARG A 98 -13.33 0.08 -1.96
CA ARG A 98 -13.33 -0.43 -3.35
C ARG A 98 -12.37 0.33 -4.29
N SER A 99 -11.30 0.92 -3.76
CA SER A 99 -10.32 1.71 -4.51
C SER A 99 -9.15 0.83 -5.00
N GLY A 100 -9.38 0.12 -6.11
CA GLY A 100 -8.39 -0.84 -6.64
C GLY A 100 -8.38 -2.14 -5.85
N ARG A 101 -9.56 -2.77 -5.70
CA ARG A 101 -9.79 -3.90 -4.79
C ARG A 101 -8.88 -5.11 -5.07
N VAL A 102 -8.72 -5.48 -6.34
CA VAL A 102 -7.90 -6.63 -6.75
C VAL A 102 -6.43 -6.39 -6.42
N THR A 103 -5.90 -5.24 -6.80
CA THR A 103 -4.53 -4.84 -6.45
C THR A 103 -4.33 -4.69 -4.95
N GLY A 104 -5.34 -4.21 -4.22
CA GLY A 104 -5.33 -4.18 -2.75
C GLY A 104 -5.26 -5.56 -2.09
N VAL A 105 -5.97 -6.57 -2.63
CA VAL A 105 -5.88 -7.95 -2.11
C VAL A 105 -4.49 -8.54 -2.36
N PHE A 106 -3.93 -8.37 -3.56
CA PHE A 106 -2.56 -8.81 -3.85
C PHE A 106 -1.54 -8.09 -2.96
N ALA A 107 -1.69 -6.78 -2.78
CA ALA A 107 -0.85 -5.99 -1.87
C ALA A 107 -0.93 -6.51 -0.44
N LEU A 108 -2.12 -6.85 0.06
CA LEU A 108 -2.30 -7.39 1.40
C LEU A 108 -1.57 -8.73 1.57
N VAL A 109 -1.76 -9.67 0.65
CA VAL A 109 -1.07 -10.98 0.70
C VAL A 109 0.44 -10.80 0.68
N PHE A 110 0.94 -9.95 -0.22
CA PHE A 110 2.37 -9.68 -0.35
C PHE A 110 2.94 -8.99 0.90
N ALA A 111 2.26 -7.98 1.43
CA ALA A 111 2.65 -7.27 2.63
C ALA A 111 2.61 -8.17 3.89
N LEU A 112 1.71 -9.17 3.93
CA LEU A 112 1.68 -10.13 5.03
C LEU A 112 2.83 -11.14 4.97
N ILE A 113 3.30 -11.54 3.78
CA ILE A 113 4.42 -12.48 3.63
C ILE A 113 5.74 -11.85 4.08
N PHE A 114 6.00 -10.63 3.64
CA PHE A 114 7.29 -9.95 3.87
C PHE A 114 7.21 -9.02 5.08
N GLY A 115 6.23 -8.13 5.10
CA GLY A 115 6.14 -7.04 6.07
C GLY A 115 5.46 -7.35 7.40
N ALA A 116 4.79 -8.50 7.59
CA ALA A 116 3.99 -8.72 8.81
C ALA A 116 4.82 -8.74 10.09
N ALA A 117 5.94 -9.48 10.10
CA ALA A 117 6.80 -9.58 11.28
C ALA A 117 7.42 -8.24 11.69
N PRO A 118 8.07 -7.47 10.79
CA PRO A 118 8.59 -6.16 11.15
C PRO A 118 7.47 -5.13 11.40
N ALA A 119 6.32 -5.21 10.72
CA ALA A 119 5.18 -4.33 11.01
C ALA A 119 4.57 -4.60 12.38
N TRP A 120 4.55 -5.86 12.83
CA TRP A 120 4.13 -6.21 14.19
C TRP A 120 5.07 -5.63 15.24
N LEU A 121 6.38 -5.67 15.02
CA LEU A 121 7.36 -5.04 15.93
C LEU A 121 7.04 -3.54 16.11
N VAL A 122 6.86 -2.81 15.01
CA VAL A 122 6.51 -1.39 15.04
C VAL A 122 5.15 -1.16 15.72
N GLY A 123 4.13 -1.95 15.37
CA GLY A 123 2.79 -1.85 15.97
C GLY A 123 2.82 -2.11 17.47
N ASN A 124 3.55 -3.13 17.93
CA ASN A 124 3.72 -3.45 19.33
C ASN A 124 4.45 -2.32 20.08
N THR A 125 5.48 -1.71 19.50
CA THR A 125 6.15 -0.54 20.09
C THR A 125 5.19 0.64 20.25
N ILE A 126 4.35 0.92 19.24
CA ILE A 126 3.34 1.99 19.33
C ILE A 126 2.32 1.68 20.44
N VAL A 127 1.82 0.45 20.53
CA VAL A 127 0.89 0.04 21.58
C VAL A 127 1.52 0.21 22.97
N GLN A 128 2.78 -0.22 23.13
CA GLN A 128 3.51 -0.06 24.39
C GLN A 128 3.72 1.42 24.76
N LEU A 129 4.02 2.28 23.78
CA LEU A 129 4.12 3.73 24.02
C LEU A 129 2.78 4.31 24.50
N VAL A 130 1.67 3.91 23.90
CA VAL A 130 0.33 4.40 24.29
C VAL A 130 -0.05 3.92 25.69
N LEU A 131 0.16 2.63 25.98
CA LEU A 131 -0.19 2.03 27.27
C LEU A 131 0.66 2.56 28.42
N ASN A 132 1.93 2.90 28.17
CA ASN A 132 2.87 3.41 29.17
C ASN A 132 2.93 4.95 29.19
N GLY A 133 1.94 5.66 28.63
CA GLY A 133 1.85 7.12 28.72
C GLY A 133 2.98 7.87 28.01
N GLY A 134 3.52 7.32 26.92
CA GLY A 134 4.61 7.89 26.14
C GLY A 134 6.01 7.46 26.57
N GLN A 135 6.13 6.60 27.59
CA GLN A 135 7.40 6.02 28.01
C GLN A 135 7.60 4.65 27.37
N LEU A 136 8.79 4.39 26.81
CA LEU A 136 9.15 3.03 26.43
C LEU A 136 9.32 2.20 27.72
N PRO A 137 8.86 0.94 27.76
CA PRO A 137 9.07 0.09 28.92
C PRO A 137 10.57 0.03 29.23
N TYR A 138 10.91 0.11 30.52
CA TYR A 138 12.29 0.06 31.00
C TYR A 138 12.90 -1.30 30.61
N ALA A 139 13.59 -1.34 29.47
CA ALA A 139 14.44 -2.45 29.11
C ALA A 139 15.77 -2.21 29.82
N PRO A 140 16.13 -2.98 30.87
CA PRO A 140 17.49 -2.91 31.39
C PRO A 140 18.44 -3.19 30.21
N ILE A 141 19.46 -2.35 30.07
CA ILE A 141 20.56 -2.60 29.14
C ILE A 141 21.39 -3.71 29.79
N ASP A 142 20.87 -4.93 29.74
CA ASP A 142 21.66 -6.11 30.08
C ASP A 142 22.42 -6.49 28.81
N TRP A 143 23.65 -6.00 28.80
CA TRP A 143 24.76 -6.46 27.98
C TRP A 143 25.04 -7.94 28.22
#